data_AF-W1XFI2-F1
#
_entry.id   AF-W1XFI2-F1
#
_cell.length_a   1.000
_cell.length_b   1.000
_cell.length_c   1.000
_cell.angle_alpha   90.00
_cell.angle_beta   90.00
_cell.angle_gamma   90.00
#
_symmetry.space_group_name_H-M   'P 1'
#
loop_
_entity.id
_entity.type
_entity.pdbx_description
1 polymer ?
#
loop_
_entity_poly.entity_id
_entity_poly.type
_entity_poly.pdbx_seq_one_letter_code
_entity_poly.pdbx_strand_id
1 'polypeptide(L)'
;VDCNILIIAGAGVLKSSAMDELKELAEKAQIPVTNTLVGLGGFPGDHELALGMVGMHGSVAANNSTDEADLVIAAGIRFHDRITGHPDE
;
A
#
# COMPACT_ATOMS: atom_id res chain seq x y z
N VAL A 1 -18.92 -12.67 -2.75
CA VAL A 1 -18.64 -11.25 -2.46
C VAL A 1 -17.16 -11.12 -2.72
N ASP A 2 -16.80 -10.54 -3.86
CA ASP A 2 -15.40 -10.31 -4.19
C ASP A 2 -14.95 -9.12 -3.33
N CYS A 3 -14.05 -9.37 -2.37
CA CYS A 3 -13.50 -8.32 -1.52
C CYS A 3 -12.29 -7.68 -2.22
N ASN A 4 -12.33 -6.36 -2.35
CA ASN A 4 -11.23 -5.56 -2.88
C ASN A 4 -10.30 -5.19 -1.73
N ILE A 5 -9.46 -6.15 -1.34
CA ILE A 5 -8.48 -5.95 -0.26
C ILE A 5 -7.23 -5.27 -0.83
N LEU A 6 -6.72 -4.25 -0.15
CA LEU A 6 -5.47 -3.57 -0.50
C LEU A 6 -4.53 -3.52 0.70
N ILE A 7 -3.24 -3.79 0.46
CA ILE A 7 -2.17 -3.47 1.43
C ILE A 7 -1.54 -2.12 1.07
N ILE A 8 -1.45 -1.23 2.06
CA ILE A 8 -0.67 0.02 1.97
C ILE A 8 0.56 -0.09 2.87
N ALA A 9 1.73 -0.21 2.26
CA ALA A 9 3.01 -0.34 2.94
C ALA A 9 3.67 1.03 3.22
N GLY A 10 3.96 1.28 4.50
CA GLY A 10 4.63 2.48 4.99
C GLY A 10 6.11 2.27 5.32
N ALA A 11 6.78 3.37 5.69
CA ALA A 11 8.17 3.37 6.12
C ALA A 11 8.47 2.42 7.30
N GLY A 12 7.45 2.05 8.09
CA GLY A 12 7.58 1.12 9.21
C GLY A 12 8.02 -0.27 8.76
N VAL A 13 7.58 -0.74 7.59
CA VAL A 13 7.99 -2.05 7.03
C VAL A 13 9.51 -2.09 6.84
N LEU A 14 10.07 -1.02 6.26
CA LEU A 14 11.51 -0.87 6.09
C LEU A 14 12.24 -0.78 7.43
N LYS A 15 11.71 0.01 8.38
CA LYS A 15 12.32 0.22 9.71
C LYS A 15 12.35 -1.05 10.55
N SER A 16 11.41 -1.95 10.36
CA SER A 16 11.35 -3.24 11.03
C SER A 16 12.01 -4.38 10.24
N SER A 17 12.57 -4.10 9.06
CA SER A 17 13.11 -5.11 8.14
C SER A 17 12.09 -6.19 7.75
N ALA A 18 10.80 -5.84 7.64
CA ALA A 18 9.70 -6.80 7.45
C ALA A 18 9.26 -6.97 5.98
N MET A 19 10.14 -6.70 5.01
CA MET A 19 9.77 -6.79 3.59
C MET A 19 9.43 -8.23 3.17
N ASP A 20 10.13 -9.22 3.73
CA ASP A 20 9.93 -10.63 3.36
C ASP A 20 8.58 -11.14 3.90
N GLU A 21 8.23 -10.80 5.13
CA GLU A 21 6.93 -11.13 5.74
C GLU A 21 5.78 -10.43 5.03
N LEU A 22 5.97 -9.16 4.62
CA LEU A 22 4.99 -8.44 3.82
C LEU A 22 4.78 -9.11 2.46
N LYS A 23 5.87 -9.53 1.81
CA LYS A 23 5.83 -10.23 0.53
C LYS A 23 5.11 -11.56 0.65
N GLU A 24 5.46 -12.36 1.67
CA GLU A 24 4.82 -13.64 1.94
C GLU A 24 3.31 -13.49 2.20
N LEU A 25 2.91 -12.48 2.97
CA LEU A 25 1.50 -12.18 3.22
C LEU A 25 0.76 -11.84 1.92
N ALA A 26 1.32 -10.95 1.10
CA ALA A 26 0.72 -10.52 -0.16
C ALA A 26 0.59 -11.69 -1.15
N GLU A 27 1.63 -12.51 -1.30
CA GLU A 27 1.61 -13.68 -2.19
C GLU A 27 0.62 -14.74 -1.71
N LYS A 28 0.56 -15.05 -0.41
CA LYS A 28 -0.35 -16.08 0.12
C LYS A 28 -1.81 -15.71 -0.04
N ALA A 29 -2.13 -14.43 0.16
CA ALA A 29 -3.49 -13.94 0.08
C ALA A 29 -3.85 -13.37 -1.30
N GLN A 30 -2.89 -13.30 -2.22
CA GLN A 30 -3.02 -12.66 -3.54
C GLN A 30 -3.54 -11.23 -3.43
N ILE A 31 -3.00 -10.46 -2.48
CA ILE A 31 -3.43 -9.09 -2.19
C ILE A 31 -2.49 -8.10 -2.90
N PRO A 32 -3.00 -7.15 -3.71
CA PRO A 32 -2.19 -6.09 -4.28
C PRO A 32 -1.58 -5.19 -3.20
N VAL A 33 -0.39 -4.66 -3.48
CA VAL A 33 0.38 -3.83 -2.56
C VAL A 33 0.70 -2.49 -3.21
N THR A 34 0.37 -1.40 -2.50
CA THR A 34 0.89 -0.06 -2.81
C THR A 34 1.81 0.43 -1.70
N ASN A 35 2.75 1.31 -2.05
CA ASN A 35 3.69 1.93 -1.11
C ASN A 35 3.35 3.40 -0.89
N THR A 36 3.54 3.89 0.33
CA THR A 36 3.69 5.35 0.55
C THR A 36 5.01 5.85 -0.03
N LEU A 37 5.13 7.15 -0.30
CA LEU A 37 6.39 7.76 -0.74
C LEU A 37 7.59 7.39 0.16
N VAL A 38 7.38 7.41 1.48
CA VAL A 38 8.44 7.10 2.46
C VAL A 38 8.58 5.60 2.73
N GLY A 39 7.67 4.79 2.20
CA GLY A 39 7.71 3.32 2.24
C GLY A 39 8.22 2.70 0.94
N LEU A 40 8.62 3.50 -0.06
CA LEU A 40 9.20 2.98 -1.30
C LEU A 40 10.38 2.04 -1.00
N GLY A 41 10.34 0.85 -1.60
CA GLY A 41 11.26 -0.25 -1.31
C GLY A 41 10.74 -1.24 -0.27
N GLY A 42 9.62 -0.97 0.40
CA GLY A 42 8.97 -1.91 1.33
C GLY A 42 8.39 -3.15 0.65
N PHE A 43 8.10 -3.06 -0.65
CA PHE A 43 7.65 -4.16 -1.51
C PHE A 43 8.37 -4.08 -2.87
N PRO A 44 8.74 -5.20 -3.52
CA PRO A 44 9.47 -5.17 -4.79
C PRO A 44 8.65 -4.50 -5.90
N GLY A 45 9.22 -3.49 -6.56
CA GLY A 45 8.48 -2.65 -7.51
C GLY A 45 8.18 -3.30 -8.86
N ASP A 46 8.84 -4.41 -9.18
CA ASP A 46 8.67 -5.23 -10.38
C ASP A 46 7.79 -6.47 -10.14
N HIS A 47 7.26 -6.63 -8.93
CA HIS A 47 6.38 -7.74 -8.57
C HIS A 47 4.98 -7.57 -9.20
N GLU A 48 4.32 -8.66 -9.56
CA GLU A 48 3.00 -8.63 -10.22
C GLU A 48 1.90 -7.99 -9.35
N LEU A 49 2.02 -8.12 -8.02
CA LEU A 49 1.12 -7.50 -7.04
C LEU A 49 1.47 -6.02 -6.73
N ALA A 50 2.55 -5.47 -7.29
CA ALA A 50 2.97 -4.11 -7.00
C ALA A 50 2.18 -3.08 -7.82
N LEU A 51 1.39 -2.25 -7.15
CA LEU A 51 0.62 -1.17 -7.79
C LEU A 51 1.41 0.13 -7.94
N GLY A 52 2.59 0.23 -7.35
CA GLY A 52 3.37 1.46 -7.27
C GLY A 52 3.02 2.30 -6.05
N MET A 53 3.24 3.62 -6.14
CA MET A 53 3.09 4.54 -5.01
C MET A 53 1.67 5.12 -4.92
N VAL A 54 1.11 5.23 -3.72
CA VAL A 54 -0.16 5.96 -3.46
C VAL A 54 0.10 7.43 -3.12
N GLY A 55 -0.81 8.32 -3.55
CA GLY A 55 -0.85 9.75 -3.18
C GLY A 55 -0.93 10.71 -4.38
N MET A 56 -0.77 12.00 -4.11
CA MET A 56 -0.90 13.10 -5.10
C MET A 56 0.01 12.97 -6.34
N HIS A 57 1.13 12.26 -6.23
CA HIS A 57 2.05 11.96 -7.34
C HIS A 57 2.21 10.44 -7.54
N GLY A 58 1.24 9.67 -7.04
CA GLY A 58 1.20 8.22 -7.10
C GLY A 58 0.82 7.70 -8.49
N SER A 59 0.81 6.38 -8.62
CA SER A 59 0.28 5.73 -9.82
C SER A 59 -1.26 5.78 -9.81
N VAL A 60 -1.84 5.82 -11.01
CA VAL A 60 -3.30 5.73 -11.19
C VAL A 60 -3.82 4.41 -10.60
N ALA A 61 -3.10 3.31 -10.81
CA ALA A 61 -3.48 2.00 -10.28
C ALA A 61 -3.54 1.96 -8.74
N ALA A 62 -2.55 2.55 -8.06
CA ALA A 62 -2.51 2.62 -6.61
C ALA A 62 -3.64 3.49 -6.06
N ASN A 63 -3.87 4.66 -6.65
CA ASN A 63 -4.92 5.58 -6.21
C ASN A 63 -6.32 4.98 -6.43
N ASN A 64 -6.61 4.45 -7.62
CA ASN A 64 -7.90 3.80 -7.90
C ASN A 64 -8.15 2.59 -6.99
N SER A 65 -7.14 1.74 -6.78
CA SER A 65 -7.30 0.57 -5.89
C SER A 65 -7.49 0.99 -4.43
N THR A 66 -6.98 2.16 -4.02
CA THR A 66 -7.22 2.71 -2.68
C THR A 66 -8.66 3.20 -2.54
N ASP A 67 -9.21 3.85 -3.56
CA ASP A 67 -10.59 4.35 -3.57
C ASP A 67 -11.63 3.21 -3.67
N GLU A 68 -11.30 2.14 -4.41
CA GLU A 68 -12.19 0.98 -4.64
C GLU A 68 -12.08 -0.11 -3.55
N ALA A 69 -11.11 0.01 -2.62
CA ALA A 69 -10.89 -0.99 -1.59
C ALA A 69 -12.03 -1.01 -0.56
N ASP A 70 -12.54 -2.21 -0.25
CA ASP A 70 -13.50 -2.43 0.84
C ASP A 70 -12.80 -2.78 2.16
N LEU A 71 -11.52 -3.17 2.10
CA LEU A 71 -10.64 -3.39 3.23
C LEU A 71 -9.22 -2.91 2.93
N VAL A 72 -8.69 -2.02 3.79
CA VAL A 72 -7.30 -1.57 3.72
C VAL A 72 -6.48 -2.14 4.88
N ILE A 73 -5.40 -2.84 4.56
CA ILE A 73 -4.37 -3.29 5.51
C ILE A 73 -3.24 -2.26 5.53
N ALA A 74 -3.24 -1.46 6.58
CA ALA A 74 -2.25 -0.41 6.85
C ALA A 74 -0.98 -1.00 7.49
N ALA A 75 0.03 -1.37 6.70
CA ALA A 75 1.26 -2.01 7.19
C ALA A 75 2.38 -1.00 7.45
N GLY A 76 2.72 -0.75 8.73
CA GLY A 76 3.85 0.10 9.10
C GLY A 76 3.71 1.56 8.63
N ILE A 77 2.48 2.05 8.46
CA ILE A 77 2.18 3.38 7.95
C ILE A 77 1.89 4.37 9.07
N ARG A 78 2.36 5.61 8.89
CA ARG A 78 1.83 6.78 9.56
C ARG A 78 1.00 7.56 8.54
N PHE A 79 -0.32 7.62 8.75
CA PHE A 79 -1.18 8.46 7.93
C PHE A 79 -0.82 9.92 8.19
N HIS A 80 -0.51 10.63 7.12
CA HIS A 80 -0.33 12.07 7.13
C HIS A 80 -1.25 12.65 6.06
N ASP A 81 -1.53 13.93 6.22
CA ASP A 81 -2.40 14.79 5.45
C ASP A 81 -2.20 14.66 3.92
N ARG A 82 -0.98 14.38 3.44
CA ARG A 82 -0.72 14.15 2.00
C ARG A 82 -1.07 12.74 1.49
N ILE A 83 -1.48 11.82 2.35
CA ILE A 83 -1.98 10.48 2.01
C ILE A 83 -3.51 10.43 2.12
N THR A 84 -4.07 11.05 3.15
CA THR A 84 -5.51 10.95 3.45
C THR A 84 -6.37 12.00 2.77
N GLY A 85 -5.77 13.05 2.20
CA GLY A 85 -6.52 14.26 1.83
C GLY A 85 -7.00 15.02 3.06
N HIS A 86 -7.87 16.02 2.85
CA HIS A 86 -8.55 16.74 3.93
C HIS A 86 -9.87 16.04 4.25
N PRO A 87 -10.02 15.41 5.43
CA PRO A 87 -11.25 14.70 5.79
C PRO A 87 -12.46 15.63 6.04
N ASP A 88 -12.22 16.94 6.14
CA ASP A 88 -13.23 17.97 6.40
C ASP A 88 -13.67 18.76 5.15
N GLU A 89 -13.20 18.38 3.96
CA GLU A 89 -13.62 18.94 2.66
C GLU A 89 -14.48 17.95 1.86
#